data_AF-A0A5R8ML40-F1
#
_entry.id   AF-A0A5R8ML40-F1
#
_cell.length_a   1.000
_cell.length_b   1.000
_cell.length_c   1.000
_cell.angle_alpha   90.00
_cell.angle_beta   90.00
_cell.angle_gamma   90.00
#
_symmetry.space_group_name_H-M   'P 1'
#
loop_
_entity.id
_entity.type
_entity.pdbx_description
1 polymer ?
#
loop_
_entity_poly.entity_id
_entity_poly.type
_entity_poly.pdbx_seq_one_letter_code
_entity_poly.pdbx_strand_id
1 'polypeptide(L)'
;MTQRLHFPYRFDGRGHTRDDEEAAWIRGLIEQVLFTAPGERVMRPNFGSGLRELVFAPNSPELAATTQFLVQGALQQWLGELIAVEAVEVEAVEARLSVTVRYRIRRSDAQQTATFIQGGGP
;
A
#
# COMPACT_ATOMS: atom_id res chain seq x y z
N MET A 1 -20.29 -10.40 -11.10
CA MET A 1 -19.16 -9.71 -11.75
C MET A 1 -18.40 -8.94 -10.68
N THR A 2 -17.11 -9.19 -10.52
CA THR A 2 -16.28 -8.47 -9.54
C THR A 2 -15.58 -7.34 -10.28
N GLN A 3 -16.00 -6.10 -10.05
CA GLN A 3 -15.37 -4.92 -10.66
C GLN A 3 -14.10 -4.56 -9.89
N ARG A 4 -12.99 -4.38 -10.61
CA ARG A 4 -11.64 -4.08 -10.11
C ARG A 4 -11.32 -2.61 -10.33
N LEU A 5 -11.91 -1.77 -9.49
CA LEU A 5 -11.82 -0.31 -9.60
C LEU A 5 -10.36 0.19 -9.55
N HIS A 6 -9.96 0.99 -10.53
CA HIS A 6 -8.66 1.68 -10.52
C HIS A 6 -8.53 2.61 -9.32
N PHE A 7 -7.37 2.62 -8.69
CA PHE A 7 -7.02 3.56 -7.63
C PHE A 7 -5.80 4.43 -8.06
N PRO A 8 -5.87 5.76 -7.91
CA PRO A 8 -7.02 6.55 -7.46
C PRO A 8 -8.18 6.49 -8.46
N TYR A 9 -9.42 6.76 -8.04
CA TYR A 9 -10.59 6.63 -8.92
C TYR A 9 -10.43 7.43 -10.23
N ARG A 10 -10.70 6.78 -11.37
CA ARG A 10 -10.62 7.35 -12.73
C ARG A 10 -11.74 6.82 -13.62
N PHE A 11 -12.08 7.59 -14.65
CA PHE A 11 -12.88 7.12 -15.77
C PHE A 11 -11.98 6.52 -16.87
N ASP A 12 -12.51 5.61 -17.67
CA ASP A 12 -11.89 5.12 -18.89
C ASP A 12 -12.07 6.10 -20.07
N GLY A 13 -11.50 5.78 -21.24
CA GLY A 13 -11.62 6.62 -22.43
C GLY A 13 -13.04 6.74 -23.02
N ARG A 14 -14.01 5.99 -22.48
CA ARG A 14 -15.43 6.00 -22.89
C ARG A 14 -16.31 6.70 -21.85
N GLY A 15 -15.74 7.20 -20.75
CA GLY A 15 -16.47 7.86 -19.66
C GLY A 15 -17.08 6.91 -18.63
N HIS A 16 -16.78 5.61 -18.69
CA HIS A 16 -17.20 4.66 -17.66
C HIS A 16 -16.18 4.59 -16.52
N THR A 17 -16.59 4.02 -15.38
CA THR A 17 -15.66 3.70 -14.30
C THR A 17 -14.55 2.78 -14.80
N ARG A 18 -13.29 3.19 -14.59
CA ARG A 18 -12.14 2.41 -15.03
C ARG A 18 -12.05 1.10 -14.25
N ASP A 19 -12.07 0.01 -15.00
CA ASP A 19 -11.81 -1.35 -14.54
C ASP A 19 -10.37 -1.73 -14.90
N ASP A 20 -9.62 -2.25 -13.93
CA ASP A 20 -8.22 -2.60 -14.07
C ASP A 20 -8.01 -4.11 -14.10
N GLU A 21 -6.89 -4.51 -14.70
CA GLU A 21 -6.37 -5.86 -14.53
C GLU A 21 -6.02 -6.14 -13.07
N GLU A 22 -5.97 -7.43 -12.70
CA GLU A 22 -5.76 -7.85 -11.31
C GLU A 22 -4.53 -7.23 -10.66
N ALA A 23 -3.40 -7.21 -11.36
CA ALA A 23 -2.15 -6.69 -10.81
C ALA A 23 -2.23 -5.18 -10.52
N ALA A 24 -2.81 -4.39 -11.43
CA ALA A 24 -2.98 -2.95 -11.25
C ALA A 24 -3.98 -2.64 -10.12
N TRP A 25 -5.07 -3.40 -10.04
CA TRP A 25 -6.03 -3.30 -8.95
C TRP A 25 -5.42 -3.65 -7.59
N ILE A 26 -4.65 -4.75 -7.50
CA ILE A 26 -3.92 -5.14 -6.27
C ILE A 26 -2.92 -4.06 -5.87
N ARG A 27 -2.15 -3.50 -6.81
CA ARG A 27 -1.26 -2.36 -6.54
C ARG A 27 -2.04 -1.20 -5.90
N GLY A 28 -3.21 -0.88 -6.44
CA GLY A 28 -4.10 0.15 -5.91
C GLY A 28 -4.65 -0.15 -4.50
N LEU A 29 -4.93 -1.42 -4.19
CA LEU A 29 -5.32 -1.84 -2.84
C LEU A 29 -4.16 -1.72 -1.85
N ILE A 30 -2.94 -2.10 -2.25
CA ILE A 30 -1.74 -1.91 -1.43
C ILE A 30 -1.57 -0.42 -1.10
N GLU A 31 -1.66 0.46 -2.09
CA GLU A 31 -1.54 1.90 -1.91
C GLU A 31 -2.55 2.45 -0.88
N GLN A 32 -3.80 1.96 -0.92
CA GLN A 32 -4.82 2.33 0.07
C GLN A 32 -4.47 1.87 1.48
N VAL A 33 -3.94 0.65 1.66
CA VAL A 33 -3.52 0.18 2.99
C VAL A 33 -2.33 0.99 3.51
N LEU A 34 -1.36 1.29 2.65
CA LEU A 34 -0.15 2.03 3.02
C LEU A 34 -0.46 3.47 3.46
N PHE A 35 -1.30 4.18 2.72
CA PHE A 35 -1.49 5.62 2.93
C PHE A 35 -2.79 5.99 3.65
N THR A 36 -3.45 5.01 4.27
CA THR A 36 -4.56 5.24 5.21
C THR A 36 -4.05 5.10 6.64
N ALA A 37 -4.37 6.05 7.52
CA ALA A 37 -4.08 5.92 8.94
C ALA A 37 -5.18 5.11 9.66
N PRO A 38 -4.84 4.26 10.64
CA PRO A 38 -5.84 3.68 11.54
C PRO A 38 -6.72 4.78 12.15
N GLY A 39 -8.04 4.54 12.17
CA GLY A 39 -9.06 5.49 12.59
C GLY A 39 -9.62 6.38 11.47
N GLU A 40 -8.95 6.47 10.32
CA GLU A 40 -9.41 7.32 9.20
C GLU A 40 -10.69 6.79 8.55
N ARG A 41 -10.89 5.47 8.52
CA ARG A 41 -12.12 4.85 8.00
C ARG A 41 -13.14 4.63 9.11
N VAL A 42 -14.25 5.38 9.06
CA VAL A 42 -15.34 5.40 10.06
C VAL A 42 -15.81 4.01 10.51
N MET A 43 -15.99 3.08 9.56
CA MET A 43 -16.47 1.71 9.86
C MET A 43 -15.36 0.65 9.81
N ARG A 44 -14.10 1.06 9.74
CA ARG A 44 -12.91 0.19 9.76
C ARG A 44 -11.77 0.88 10.49
N PRO A 45 -11.89 1.13 11.81
CA PRO A 45 -10.89 1.87 12.57
C PRO A 45 -9.50 1.21 12.56
N ASN A 46 -9.42 -0.11 12.39
CA ASN A 46 -8.14 -0.83 12.35
C ASN A 46 -7.53 -0.91 10.93
N PHE A 47 -8.14 -0.30 9.92
CA PHE A 47 -7.63 -0.33 8.55
C PHE A 47 -6.56 0.73 8.35
N GLY A 48 -5.45 0.35 7.73
CA GLY A 48 -4.29 1.21 7.50
C GLY A 48 -2.99 0.59 8.01
N SER A 49 -1.89 1.32 7.90
CA SER A 49 -0.56 0.84 8.32
C SER A 49 0.21 1.78 9.26
N GLY A 50 -0.33 2.96 9.58
CA GLY A 50 0.34 3.95 10.45
C GLY A 50 1.57 4.61 9.84
N LEU A 51 1.86 4.35 8.57
CA LEU A 51 3.05 4.77 7.84
C LEU A 51 3.33 6.28 7.90
N ARG A 52 2.27 7.11 8.00
CA ARG A 52 2.38 8.57 8.10
C ARG A 52 3.17 9.07 9.32
N GLU A 53 3.21 8.29 10.40
CA GLU A 53 3.94 8.65 11.61
C GLU A 53 5.47 8.71 11.37
N LEU A 54 5.96 8.02 10.33
CA LEU A 54 7.39 8.01 9.99
C LEU A 54 7.90 9.27 9.29
N VAL A 55 7.06 9.98 8.52
CA VAL A 55 7.53 11.07 7.64
C VAL A 55 8.22 12.19 8.43
N PHE A 56 7.93 12.30 9.72
CA PHE A 56 8.49 13.32 10.61
C PHE A 56 9.26 12.74 11.80
N ALA A 57 9.47 11.43 11.83
CA ALA A 57 10.14 10.79 12.94
C ALA A 57 11.66 10.93 12.82
N PRO A 58 12.40 11.04 13.95
CA PRO A 58 13.85 11.02 13.92
C PRO A 58 14.33 9.73 13.27
N ASN A 59 15.34 9.83 12.42
CA ASN A 59 15.84 8.73 11.60
C ASN A 59 16.52 7.67 12.49
N SER A 60 15.72 6.74 13.03
CA SER A 60 16.13 5.67 13.94
C SER A 60 15.92 4.31 13.25
N PRO A 61 16.95 3.44 13.21
CA PRO A 61 16.84 2.09 12.65
C PRO A 61 15.75 1.25 13.35
N GLU A 62 15.58 1.43 14.65
CA GLU A 62 14.58 0.72 15.45
C GLU A 62 13.17 1.08 14.97
N LEU A 63 12.91 2.37 14.77
CA LEU A 63 11.62 2.84 14.28
C LEU A 63 11.34 2.37 12.85
N ALA A 64 12.35 2.40 11.98
CA ALA A 64 12.23 1.89 10.61
C ALA A 64 11.85 0.39 10.61
N ALA A 65 12.50 -0.43 11.44
CA ALA A 65 12.19 -1.85 11.58
C ALA A 65 10.77 -2.08 12.14
N THR A 66 10.37 -1.32 13.16
CA THR A 66 9.00 -1.39 13.70
C THR A 66 7.96 -1.07 12.64
N THR A 67 8.16 -0.01 11.84
CA THR A 67 7.18 0.33 10.80
C THR A 67 7.16 -0.68 9.66
N GLN A 68 8.31 -1.21 9.22
CA GLN A 68 8.32 -2.30 8.25
C GLN A 68 7.47 -3.48 8.73
N PHE A 69 7.61 -3.85 10.00
CA PHE A 69 6.80 -4.90 10.62
C PHE A 69 5.30 -4.56 10.64
N LEU A 70 4.93 -3.34 11.04
CA LEU A 70 3.54 -2.88 11.06
C LEU A 70 2.91 -2.87 9.66
N VAL A 71 3.64 -2.40 8.64
CA VAL A 71 3.21 -2.40 7.25
C VAL A 71 3.02 -3.82 6.75
N GLN A 72 3.98 -4.71 6.99
CA GLN A 72 3.87 -6.10 6.61
C GLN A 72 2.65 -6.77 7.25
N GLY A 73 2.44 -6.55 8.56
CA GLY A 73 1.26 -7.04 9.28
C GLY A 73 -0.05 -6.52 8.71
N ALA A 74 -0.13 -5.22 8.40
CA ALA A 74 -1.32 -4.61 7.79
C ALA A 74 -1.62 -5.20 6.40
N LEU A 75 -0.61 -5.36 5.54
CA LEU A 75 -0.78 -5.96 4.22
C LEU A 75 -1.23 -7.42 4.32
N GLN A 76 -0.67 -8.19 5.25
CA GLN A 76 -1.09 -9.56 5.51
C GLN A 76 -2.52 -9.64 6.04
N GLN A 77 -2.88 -8.79 6.99
CA GLN A 77 -4.23 -8.75 7.58
C GLN A 77 -5.30 -8.41 6.53
N TRP A 78 -5.04 -7.43 5.67
CA TRP A 78 -6.07 -6.90 4.76
C TRP A 78 -6.04 -7.50 3.36
N LEU A 79 -4.87 -7.94 2.87
CA LEU A 79 -4.68 -8.43 1.50
C LEU A 79 -4.13 -9.87 1.47
N GLY A 80 -4.01 -10.55 2.61
CA GLY A 80 -3.45 -11.89 2.72
C GLY A 80 -4.17 -12.97 1.91
N GLU A 81 -5.43 -12.76 1.53
CA GLU A 81 -6.18 -13.64 0.62
C GLU A 81 -5.83 -13.42 -0.87
N LEU A 82 -5.33 -12.25 -1.22
CA LEU A 82 -4.98 -11.88 -2.60
C LEU A 82 -3.50 -12.06 -2.89
N ILE A 83 -2.64 -11.74 -1.91
CA ILE A 83 -1.19 -11.72 -2.06
C ILE A 83 -0.49 -12.45 -0.92
N ALA A 84 0.67 -13.03 -1.23
CA ALA A 84 1.68 -13.39 -0.25
C ALA A 84 2.74 -12.28 -0.23
N VAL A 85 2.89 -11.61 0.92
CA VAL A 85 3.90 -10.57 1.11
C VAL A 85 5.25 -11.24 1.32
N GLU A 86 6.22 -10.97 0.44
CA GLU A 86 7.56 -11.58 0.48
C GLU A 86 8.59 -10.66 1.14
N ALA A 87 8.48 -9.34 0.95
CA ALA A 87 9.30 -8.33 1.64
C ALA A 87 8.63 -6.96 1.63
N VAL A 88 8.91 -6.17 2.66
CA VAL A 88 8.56 -4.74 2.75
C VAL A 88 9.82 -3.98 3.15
N GLU A 89 10.21 -3.01 2.34
CA GLU A 89 11.30 -2.10 2.61
C GLU A 89 10.72 -0.68 2.73
N VAL A 90 11.11 0.03 3.78
CA VAL A 90 10.67 1.40 4.05
C VAL A 90 11.90 2.27 4.22
N GLU A 91 11.98 3.33 3.41
CA GLU A 91 13.06 4.32 3.43
C GLU A 91 12.46 5.71 3.61
N ALA A 92 12.94 6.43 4.63
CA ALA A 92 12.60 7.83 4.88
C ALA A 92 13.85 8.69 4.65
N VAL A 93 13.80 9.57 3.66
CA VAL A 93 14.86 10.53 3.35
C VAL A 93 14.26 11.93 3.34
N GLU A 94 14.73 12.78 4.25
CA GLU A 94 14.18 14.12 4.48
C GLU A 94 12.66 14.09 4.70
N ALA A 95 11.88 14.72 3.80
CA ALA A 95 10.42 14.76 3.83
C ALA A 95 9.78 13.80 2.82
N ARG A 96 10.52 12.79 2.35
CA ARG A 96 10.08 11.80 1.37
C ARG A 96 10.17 10.40 1.94
N LEU A 97 9.06 9.67 1.83
CA LEU A 97 8.95 8.28 2.22
C LEU A 97 8.80 7.41 0.98
N SER A 98 9.60 6.36 0.89
CA SER A 98 9.53 5.32 -0.14
C SER A 98 9.22 3.98 0.51
N VAL A 99 8.24 3.25 -0.02
CA VAL A 99 7.89 1.91 0.42
C VAL A 99 7.94 0.98 -0.78
N THR A 100 8.82 -0.02 -0.72
CA THR A 100 8.92 -1.07 -1.72
C THR A 100 8.31 -2.35 -1.17
N VAL A 101 7.31 -2.88 -1.85
CA VAL A 101 6.63 -4.12 -1.48
C VAL A 101 6.91 -5.16 -2.56
N ARG A 102 7.55 -6.26 -2.17
CA ARG A 102 7.68 -7.47 -2.98
C ARG A 102 6.63 -8.47 -2.55
N TYR A 103 5.85 -8.96 -3.50
CA TYR A 103 4.72 -9.84 -3.22
C TYR A 103 4.41 -10.75 -4.40
N ARG A 104 3.66 -11.80 -4.12
CA ARG A 104 3.18 -12.77 -5.09
C ARG A 104 1.67 -12.78 -5.10
N ILE A 105 1.07 -12.67 -6.27
CA ILE A 105 -0.39 -12.76 -6.42
C ILE A 105 -0.78 -14.23 -6.28
N ARG A 106 -1.61 -14.56 -5.29
CA ARG A 106 -1.92 -15.97 -4.96
C ARG A 106 -2.62 -16.71 -6.10
N ARG A 107 -3.47 -16.02 -6.86
CA ARG A 107 -4.27 -16.62 -7.93
C ARG A 107 -3.43 -17.03 -9.14
N SER A 108 -2.45 -16.21 -9.52
CA SER A 108 -1.64 -16.40 -10.73
C SER A 108 -0.21 -16.87 -10.46
N ASP A 109 0.19 -16.90 -9.18
CA ASP A 109 1.56 -17.14 -8.72
C ASP A 109 2.59 -16.11 -9.25
N ALA A 110 2.11 -15.02 -9.87
CA ALA A 110 2.97 -13.99 -10.45
C ALA A 110 3.64 -13.17 -9.35
N GLN A 111 4.97 -13.10 -9.41
CA GLN A 111 5.75 -12.19 -8.56
C GLN A 111 5.65 -10.76 -9.08
N GLN A 112 5.53 -9.82 -8.15
CA GLN A 112 5.40 -8.40 -8.40
C GLN A 112 6.28 -7.63 -7.41
N THR A 113 6.76 -6.47 -7.84
CA THR A 113 7.42 -5.49 -6.97
C THR A 113 6.79 -4.13 -7.26
N ALA A 114 6.33 -3.44 -6.23
CA ALA A 114 5.73 -2.13 -6.36
C ALA A 114 6.39 -1.16 -5.37
N THR A 115 6.78 0.00 -5.88
CA THR A 115 7.30 1.11 -5.07
C THR A 115 6.26 2.22 -4.99
N PHE A 116 6.03 2.70 -3.78
CA PHE A 116 5.09 3.75 -3.44
C PHE A 116 5.84 4.89 -2.77
N ILE A 117 5.53 6.11 -3.15
CA ILE A 117 6.24 7.28 -2.66
C ILE A 117 5.22 8.29 -2.15
N GLN A 118 5.46 8.82 -0.95
CA GLN A 118 4.70 9.91 -0.38
C GLN A 118 5.63 10.97 0.22
N GLY A 119 5.37 12.24 -0.06
CA GLY A 119 6.21 13.35 0.37
C GLY A 119 7.15 13.87 -0.72
N GLY A 120 7.57 15.13 -0.55
CA GLY A 120 8.17 15.96 -1.60
C GLY A 120 7.11 16.75 -2.35
N GLY A 121 6.82 17.96 -1.88
CA GLY A 121 6.26 19.02 -2.74
C GLY A 121 7.38 19.69 -3.55
N PRO A 122 7.06 20.46 -4.59
CA PRO A 122 7.97 21.51 -5.06
C PRO A 122 8.29 22.51 -3.94
#